data_AF-A0A545WCE8-F1
#
_entry.id   AF-A0A545WCE8-F1
#
_cell.length_a   1.000
_cell.length_b   1.000
_cell.length_c   1.000
_cell.angle_alpha   90.00
_cell.angle_beta   90.00
_cell.angle_gamma   90.00
#
_symmetry.space_group_name_H-M   'P 1'
#
loop_
_entity.id
_entity.type
_entity.pdbx_description
1 polymer ?
#
loop_
_entity_poly.entity_id
_entity_poly.type
_entity_poly.pdbx_seq_one_letter_code
_entity_poly.pdbx_strand_id
1 'polypeptide(L)'
;MAAPTTLSALLEQLTQSLSLTQEAAPALATIEHPKDGISLLDVKNEVLLSYLENLVFLILLKIRSNKGSPQTSKDDKLDEEVRSKLVELRLYLEKGARPLEEKLRFSIERFLRTADDAQREEEARQQTRNEKTGSESDEDESGSESEDDDDDDDDEDGESDAEQQSTKGGLRGKMSAVPKFSNLVDDVTARPAQRDGAPSGVYRPPKRDRQVMDTGLRKEKVDRRPMKSRTMEEFVTSELSTAPMAEPSIGTTIVQGGRRMKTTADREAEAERREYEETNYTRLPKESKKDKAKKARQDGSSRRMQFGGEEWHDLGEGVDRIDRLTKRKDGGRGANVRAMLDKSRKRGRDTTDGPRGSGHEMGDRFNKKAKMLEAGRKDRGKNR
;
A
#
# COMPACT_ATOMS: atom_id res chain seq x y z
N MET A 1 -40.60 22.48 4.23
CA MET A 1 -41.98 22.80 3.82
C MET A 1 -42.74 21.50 3.62
N ALA A 2 -44.06 21.48 3.84
CA ALA A 2 -44.87 20.29 3.59
C ALA A 2 -44.97 20.03 2.08
N ALA A 3 -44.80 18.79 1.65
CA ALA A 3 -44.94 18.42 0.23
C ALA A 3 -46.41 18.57 -0.19
N PRO A 4 -46.71 19.18 -1.36
CA PRO A 4 -48.07 19.24 -1.86
C PRO A 4 -48.58 17.83 -2.19
N THR A 5 -49.69 17.44 -1.59
CA THR A 5 -50.25 16.07 -1.70
C THR A 5 -51.29 15.92 -2.79
N THR A 6 -51.67 17.00 -3.47
CA THR A 6 -52.66 16.99 -4.57
C THR A 6 -51.96 16.87 -5.92
N LEU A 7 -52.54 16.07 -6.83
CA LEU A 7 -51.97 15.78 -8.14
C LEU A 7 -51.80 17.07 -8.99
N SER A 8 -52.74 18.01 -8.91
CA SER A 8 -52.64 19.31 -9.60
C SER A 8 -51.45 20.14 -9.12
N ALA A 9 -51.22 20.25 -7.81
CA ALA A 9 -50.10 21.02 -7.27
C ALA A 9 -48.74 20.37 -7.58
N LEU A 10 -48.69 19.03 -7.65
CA LEU A 10 -47.49 18.32 -8.13
C LEU A 10 -47.21 18.56 -9.62
N LEU A 11 -48.24 18.68 -10.46
CA LEU A 11 -48.08 19.05 -11.87
C LEU A 11 -47.63 20.51 -12.02
N GLU A 12 -48.20 21.43 -11.26
CA GLU A 12 -47.78 22.84 -11.24
C GLU A 12 -46.31 22.96 -10.81
N GLN A 13 -45.91 22.28 -9.73
CA GLN A 13 -44.52 22.26 -9.26
C GLN A 13 -43.57 21.62 -10.29
N LEU A 14 -43.98 20.55 -10.98
CA LEU A 14 -43.19 19.91 -12.04
C LEU A 14 -43.06 20.81 -13.28
N THR A 15 -44.11 21.54 -13.66
CA THR A 15 -44.03 22.52 -14.75
C THR A 15 -43.16 23.72 -14.39
N GLN A 16 -43.20 24.21 -13.15
CA GLN A 16 -42.30 25.25 -12.65
C GLN A 16 -40.84 24.78 -12.63
N SER A 17 -40.57 23.53 -12.20
CA SER A 17 -39.22 22.99 -12.25
C SER A 17 -38.73 22.83 -13.69
N LEU A 18 -39.57 22.37 -14.60
CA LEU A 18 -39.20 22.21 -16.02
C LEU A 18 -38.90 23.56 -16.68
N SER A 19 -39.70 24.60 -16.45
CA SER A 19 -39.42 25.94 -16.99
C SER A 19 -38.12 26.51 -16.44
N LEU A 20 -37.86 26.39 -15.12
CA LEU A 20 -36.59 26.82 -14.51
C LEU A 20 -35.39 26.04 -15.08
N THR A 21 -35.52 24.73 -15.31
CA THR A 21 -34.45 23.96 -15.98
C THR A 21 -34.26 24.35 -17.44
N GLN A 22 -35.31 24.74 -18.15
CA GLN A 22 -35.23 25.16 -19.55
C GLN A 22 -34.54 26.52 -19.69
N GLU A 23 -34.73 27.42 -18.72
CA GLU A 23 -33.99 28.69 -18.61
C GLU A 23 -32.52 28.49 -18.20
N ALA A 24 -32.22 27.50 -17.33
CA ALA A 24 -30.86 27.20 -16.89
C ALA A 24 -30.04 26.36 -17.89
N ALA A 25 -30.68 25.54 -18.72
CA ALA A 25 -30.02 24.68 -19.72
C ALA A 25 -28.99 25.39 -20.62
N PRO A 26 -29.24 26.58 -21.22
CA PRO A 26 -28.24 27.28 -22.02
C PRO A 26 -27.01 27.72 -21.21
N ALA A 27 -27.15 27.99 -19.91
CA ALA A 27 -26.02 28.35 -19.04
C ALA A 27 -25.15 27.14 -18.68
N LEU A 28 -25.72 25.93 -18.65
CA LEU A 28 -24.97 24.69 -18.47
C LEU A 28 -24.11 24.36 -19.70
N ALA A 29 -24.60 24.65 -20.91
CA ALA A 29 -23.85 24.46 -22.15
C ALA A 29 -22.60 25.37 -22.27
N THR A 30 -22.54 26.46 -21.50
CA THR A 30 -21.37 27.35 -21.41
C THR A 30 -20.37 26.97 -20.31
N ILE A 31 -20.62 25.89 -19.55
CA ILE A 31 -19.63 25.37 -18.59
C ILE A 31 -18.59 24.57 -19.39
N GLU A 32 -17.56 25.26 -19.88
CA GLU A 32 -16.37 24.59 -20.39
C GLU A 32 -15.75 23.71 -19.30
N HIS A 33 -15.29 22.52 -19.69
CA HIS A 33 -14.59 21.62 -18.77
C HIS A 33 -13.36 22.34 -18.20
N PRO A 34 -13.23 22.46 -16.86
CA PRO A 34 -12.08 23.15 -16.28
C PRO A 34 -10.80 22.40 -16.64
N LYS A 35 -9.81 23.13 -17.20
CA LYS A 35 -8.60 22.53 -17.79
C LYS A 35 -7.77 21.71 -16.80
N ASP A 36 -7.85 22.05 -15.51
CA ASP A 36 -7.18 21.35 -14.41
C ASP A 36 -8.17 20.52 -13.54
N GLY A 37 -9.34 20.19 -14.09
CA GLY A 37 -10.41 19.44 -13.42
C GLY A 37 -10.18 17.94 -13.29
N ILE A 38 -10.80 17.33 -12.28
CA ILE A 38 -10.82 15.87 -12.11
C ILE A 38 -11.92 15.29 -13.01
N SER A 39 -11.56 14.88 -14.23
CA SER A 39 -12.49 14.34 -15.25
C SER A 39 -13.47 13.25 -14.75
N LEU A 40 -13.13 12.46 -13.72
CA LEU A 40 -14.06 11.51 -13.10
C LEU A 40 -15.31 12.20 -12.50
N LEU A 41 -15.14 13.39 -11.93
CA LEU A 41 -16.24 14.15 -11.30
C LEU A 41 -17.19 14.69 -12.37
N ASP A 42 -16.66 15.16 -13.50
CA ASP A 42 -17.45 15.62 -14.64
C ASP A 42 -18.29 14.48 -15.22
N VAL A 43 -17.67 13.32 -15.50
CA VAL A 43 -18.38 12.11 -15.95
C VAL A 43 -19.43 11.65 -14.93
N LYS A 44 -19.16 11.76 -13.63
CA LYS A 44 -20.15 11.46 -12.59
C LYS A 44 -21.34 12.43 -12.64
N ASN A 45 -21.10 13.72 -12.87
CA ASN A 45 -22.14 14.73 -13.00
C ASN A 45 -22.99 14.48 -14.27
N GLU A 46 -22.37 14.13 -15.40
CA GLU A 46 -23.07 13.74 -16.64
C GLU A 46 -23.96 12.50 -16.44
N VAL A 47 -23.44 11.44 -15.81
CA VAL A 47 -24.20 10.21 -15.53
C VAL A 47 -25.35 10.48 -14.54
N LEU A 48 -25.15 11.35 -13.55
CA LEU A 48 -26.21 11.78 -12.64
C LEU A 48 -27.28 12.62 -13.35
N LEU A 49 -26.89 13.52 -14.26
CA LEU A 49 -27.82 14.33 -15.06
C LEU A 49 -28.66 13.42 -15.96
N SER A 50 -28.03 12.50 -16.69
CA SER A 50 -28.74 11.51 -17.52
C SER A 50 -29.66 10.60 -16.70
N TYR A 51 -29.26 10.23 -15.48
CA TYR A 51 -30.12 9.48 -14.57
C TYR A 51 -31.36 10.28 -14.16
N LEU A 52 -31.21 11.57 -13.83
CA LEU A 52 -32.33 12.45 -13.49
C LEU A 52 -33.25 12.71 -14.69
N GLU A 53 -32.71 12.89 -15.89
CA GLU A 53 -33.49 13.04 -17.13
C GLU A 53 -34.38 11.82 -17.39
N ASN A 54 -33.79 10.61 -17.35
CA ASN A 54 -34.54 9.35 -17.53
C ASN A 54 -35.57 9.11 -16.41
N LEU A 55 -35.29 9.58 -15.18
CA LEU A 55 -36.23 9.52 -14.06
C LEU A 55 -37.43 10.47 -14.28
N VAL A 56 -37.19 11.72 -14.69
CA VAL A 56 -38.26 12.67 -15.04
C VAL A 56 -39.08 12.14 -16.22
N PHE A 57 -38.45 11.55 -17.22
CA PHE A 57 -39.15 10.93 -18.35
C PHE A 57 -40.04 9.76 -17.91
N LEU A 58 -39.58 8.91 -16.97
CA LEU A 58 -40.40 7.86 -16.35
C LEU A 58 -41.61 8.46 -15.62
N ILE A 59 -41.42 9.54 -14.83
CA ILE A 59 -42.52 10.23 -14.15
C ILE A 59 -43.56 10.73 -15.17
N LEU A 60 -43.11 11.34 -16.27
CA LEU A 60 -44.00 11.81 -17.34
C LEU A 60 -44.78 10.66 -18.02
N LEU A 61 -44.14 9.51 -18.27
CA LEU A 61 -44.80 8.31 -18.80
C LEU A 61 -45.89 7.79 -17.83
N LYS A 62 -45.60 7.72 -16.52
CA LYS A 62 -46.58 7.30 -15.51
C LYS A 62 -47.75 8.28 -15.36
N ILE A 63 -47.49 9.59 -15.41
CA ILE A 63 -48.55 10.62 -15.41
C ILE A 63 -49.41 10.50 -16.68
N ARG A 64 -48.80 10.28 -17.86
CA ARG A 64 -49.52 10.11 -19.13
C ARG A 64 -50.39 8.85 -19.14
N SER A 65 -49.88 7.73 -18.62
CA SER A 65 -50.64 6.47 -18.44
C SER A 65 -51.87 6.70 -17.55
N ASN A 66 -51.71 7.39 -16.42
CA ASN A 66 -52.80 7.67 -15.49
C ASN A 66 -53.85 8.68 -16.03
N LYS A 67 -53.51 9.48 -17.06
CA LYS A 67 -54.43 10.45 -17.69
C LYS A 67 -55.42 9.82 -18.68
N GLY A 68 -55.50 8.49 -18.76
CA GLY A 68 -56.54 7.77 -19.51
C GLY A 68 -56.28 7.59 -21.01
N SER A 69 -55.04 7.75 -21.46
CA SER A 69 -54.65 7.28 -22.80
C SER A 69 -54.77 5.75 -22.85
N PRO A 70 -55.44 5.13 -23.85
CA PRO A 70 -55.41 3.68 -23.99
C PRO A 70 -53.95 3.24 -24.14
N GLN A 71 -53.52 2.35 -23.25
CA GLN A 71 -52.13 1.91 -23.13
C GLN A 71 -51.76 1.12 -24.38
N THR A 72 -50.95 1.72 -25.26
CA THR A 72 -50.54 1.05 -26.49
C THR A 72 -49.36 0.14 -26.19
N SER A 73 -49.25 -0.97 -26.92
CA SER A 73 -48.12 -1.91 -26.83
C SER A 73 -46.75 -1.32 -27.25
N LYS A 74 -46.72 -0.02 -27.58
CA LYS A 74 -45.51 0.79 -27.74
C LYS A 74 -45.14 1.52 -26.45
N ASP A 75 -46.12 2.08 -25.74
CA ASP A 75 -45.88 2.77 -24.47
C ASP A 75 -45.27 1.81 -23.44
N ASP A 76 -45.74 0.56 -23.36
CA ASP A 76 -45.16 -0.49 -22.48
C ASP A 76 -43.70 -0.82 -22.76
N LYS A 77 -43.29 -0.75 -24.04
CA LYS A 77 -41.90 -1.01 -24.46
C LYS A 77 -40.99 0.15 -24.08
N LEU A 78 -41.44 1.38 -24.32
CA LEU A 78 -40.73 2.59 -23.87
C LEU A 78 -40.57 2.59 -22.34
N ASP A 79 -41.62 2.19 -21.61
CA ASP A 79 -41.61 2.03 -20.16
C ASP A 79 -40.52 1.05 -19.68
N GLU A 80 -40.33 -0.06 -20.39
CA GLU A 80 -39.31 -1.08 -20.08
C GLU A 80 -37.89 -0.64 -20.51
N GLU A 81 -37.75 0.00 -21.68
CA GLU A 81 -36.49 0.58 -22.15
C GLU A 81 -35.95 1.65 -21.19
N VAL A 82 -36.83 2.51 -20.68
CA VAL A 82 -36.48 3.54 -19.68
C VAL A 82 -36.10 2.90 -18.34
N ARG A 83 -36.84 1.87 -17.88
CA ARG A 83 -36.45 1.09 -16.69
C ARG A 83 -35.07 0.45 -16.85
N SER A 84 -34.80 -0.15 -18.00
CA SER A 84 -33.51 -0.78 -18.32
C SER A 84 -32.36 0.23 -18.25
N LYS A 85 -32.48 1.38 -18.94
CA LYS A 85 -31.49 2.47 -18.89
C LYS A 85 -31.29 3.02 -17.47
N LEU A 86 -32.36 3.15 -16.69
CA LEU A 86 -32.28 3.63 -15.31
C LEU A 86 -31.49 2.66 -14.41
N VAL A 87 -31.65 1.34 -14.61
CA VAL A 87 -30.87 0.30 -13.92
C VAL A 87 -29.41 0.30 -14.38
N GLU A 88 -29.15 0.48 -15.68
CA GLU A 88 -27.81 0.60 -16.26
C GLU A 88 -27.04 1.81 -15.71
N LEU A 89 -27.64 3.01 -15.73
CA LEU A 89 -27.05 4.22 -15.15
C LEU A 89 -26.80 4.06 -13.64
N ARG A 90 -27.71 3.40 -12.93
CA ARG A 90 -27.51 3.07 -11.50
C ARG A 90 -26.34 2.11 -11.29
N LEU A 91 -26.16 1.10 -12.15
CA LEU A 91 -24.99 0.20 -12.11
C LEU A 91 -23.69 0.96 -12.38
N TYR A 92 -23.66 1.92 -13.31
CA TYR A 92 -22.49 2.76 -13.52
C TYR A 92 -22.15 3.62 -12.29
N LEU A 93 -23.14 4.16 -11.59
CA LEU A 93 -22.90 4.90 -10.34
C LEU A 93 -22.42 3.98 -9.20
N GLU A 94 -23.05 2.83 -9.00
CA GLU A 94 -22.74 1.93 -7.88
C GLU A 94 -21.47 1.09 -8.07
N LYS A 95 -21.16 0.67 -9.30
CA LYS A 95 -20.03 -0.23 -9.63
C LYS A 95 -18.91 0.44 -10.44
N GLY A 96 -19.20 1.55 -11.12
CA GLY A 96 -18.21 2.36 -11.84
C GLY A 96 -17.65 3.49 -10.97
N ALA A 97 -18.48 4.51 -10.70
CA ALA A 97 -18.06 5.73 -10.03
C ALA A 97 -17.56 5.48 -8.59
N ARG A 98 -18.38 4.88 -7.71
CA ARG A 98 -18.03 4.67 -6.29
C ARG A 98 -16.65 4.06 -6.03
N PRO A 99 -16.26 2.90 -6.62
CA PRO A 99 -14.95 2.31 -6.36
C PRO A 99 -13.78 3.09 -7.00
N LEU A 100 -14.04 3.98 -7.96
CA LEU A 100 -13.04 4.92 -8.46
C LEU A 100 -12.89 6.11 -7.49
N GLU A 101 -14.00 6.63 -6.97
CA GLU A 101 -13.99 7.66 -5.93
C GLU A 101 -13.29 7.17 -4.65
N GLU A 102 -13.53 5.94 -4.20
CA GLU A 102 -12.82 5.36 -3.03
C GLU A 102 -11.31 5.29 -3.24
N LYS A 103 -10.85 4.93 -4.45
CA LYS A 103 -9.41 4.88 -4.80
C LYS A 103 -8.79 6.27 -4.95
N LEU A 104 -9.54 7.21 -5.51
CA LEU A 104 -9.10 8.59 -5.74
C LEU A 104 -9.41 9.53 -4.56
N ARG A 105 -10.06 9.04 -3.50
CA ARG A 105 -10.46 9.83 -2.33
C ARG A 105 -9.31 10.65 -1.77
N PHE A 106 -8.15 10.03 -1.57
CA PHE A 106 -6.96 10.73 -1.06
C PHE A 106 -6.45 11.81 -2.04
N SER A 107 -6.49 11.57 -3.35
CA SER A 107 -6.14 12.60 -4.34
C SER A 107 -7.15 13.74 -4.36
N ILE A 108 -8.46 13.45 -4.26
CA ILE A 108 -9.52 14.45 -4.19
C ILE A 108 -9.37 15.30 -2.92
N GLU A 109 -9.24 14.67 -1.75
CA GLU A 109 -8.98 15.35 -0.46
C GLU A 109 -7.70 16.21 -0.51
N ARG A 110 -6.64 15.75 -1.20
CA ARG A 110 -5.41 16.54 -1.39
C ARG A 110 -5.62 17.73 -2.32
N PHE A 111 -6.33 17.56 -3.44
CA PHE A 111 -6.61 18.65 -4.38
C PHE A 111 -7.55 19.69 -3.75
N LEU A 112 -8.56 19.27 -3.00
CA LEU A 112 -9.41 20.15 -2.19
C LEU A 112 -8.56 20.94 -1.20
N ARG A 113 -7.72 20.29 -0.39
CA ARG A 113 -6.83 20.99 0.54
C ARG A 113 -5.91 22.00 -0.17
N THR A 114 -5.38 21.64 -1.34
CA THR A 114 -4.51 22.55 -2.13
C THR A 114 -5.30 23.74 -2.68
N ALA A 115 -6.56 23.55 -3.08
CA ALA A 115 -7.46 24.62 -3.48
C ALA A 115 -7.85 25.52 -2.29
N ASP A 116 -8.14 24.94 -1.13
CA ASP A 116 -8.46 25.68 0.11
C ASP A 116 -7.24 26.46 0.65
N ASP A 117 -6.02 25.93 0.47
CA ASP A 117 -4.76 26.61 0.78
C ASP A 117 -4.54 27.78 -0.21
N ALA A 118 -4.77 27.56 -1.51
CA ALA A 118 -4.66 28.61 -2.54
C ALA A 118 -5.71 29.73 -2.39
N GLN A 119 -6.96 29.39 -2.07
CA GLN A 119 -8.00 30.39 -1.81
C GLN A 119 -7.68 31.24 -0.58
N ARG A 120 -7.19 30.64 0.51
CA ARG A 120 -6.71 31.40 1.67
C ARG A 120 -5.49 32.27 1.35
N GLU A 121 -4.59 31.81 0.48
CA GLU A 121 -3.48 32.64 0.01
C GLU A 121 -3.98 33.82 -0.85
N GLU A 122 -4.96 33.61 -1.73
CA GLU A 122 -5.60 34.68 -2.51
C GLU A 122 -6.35 35.68 -1.62
N GLU A 123 -7.08 35.23 -0.60
CA GLU A 123 -7.75 36.08 0.38
C GLU A 123 -6.75 36.90 1.20
N ALA A 124 -5.66 36.29 1.69
CA ALA A 124 -4.58 37.00 2.39
C ALA A 124 -3.86 38.01 1.48
N ARG A 125 -3.63 37.65 0.21
CA ARG A 125 -3.08 38.57 -0.81
C ARG A 125 -4.05 39.70 -1.17
N GLN A 126 -5.36 39.51 -1.04
CA GLN A 126 -6.36 40.57 -1.23
C GLN A 126 -6.46 41.48 0.01
N GLN A 127 -6.40 40.93 1.22
CA GLN A 127 -6.38 41.70 2.47
C GLN A 127 -5.14 42.61 2.53
N THR A 128 -3.94 42.05 2.34
CA THR A 128 -2.68 42.83 2.30
C THR A 128 -2.60 43.84 1.14
N ARG A 129 -3.33 43.63 0.04
CA ARG A 129 -3.48 44.62 -1.04
C ARG A 129 -4.42 45.76 -0.65
N ASN A 130 -5.54 45.46 0.02
CA ASN A 130 -6.47 46.49 0.48
C ASN A 130 -5.87 47.35 1.61
N GLU A 131 -5.06 46.75 2.50
CA GLU A 131 -4.28 47.50 3.50
C GLU A 131 -3.25 48.43 2.84
N LYS A 132 -2.57 47.98 1.78
CA LYS A 132 -1.62 48.81 1.00
C LYS A 132 -2.25 49.91 0.15
N THR A 133 -3.58 49.97 0.00
CA THR A 133 -4.27 51.10 -0.64
C THR A 133 -4.74 52.18 0.35
N GLY A 134 -4.47 52.02 1.65
CA GLY A 134 -4.94 52.93 2.70
C GLY A 134 -3.86 53.77 3.41
N SER A 135 -2.58 53.64 3.05
CA SER A 135 -1.46 54.25 3.80
C SER A 135 -0.41 54.89 2.89
N GLU A 136 -0.62 56.16 2.53
CA GLU A 136 0.46 57.06 2.07
C GLU A 136 1.15 57.68 3.30
N SER A 137 2.21 57.04 3.81
CA SER A 137 3.20 57.69 4.69
C SER A 137 4.47 56.83 4.89
N ASP A 138 5.57 57.33 4.33
CA ASP A 138 6.98 57.29 4.78
C ASP A 138 7.56 56.19 5.70
N GLU A 139 8.67 55.64 5.20
CA GLU A 139 9.95 55.28 5.86
C GLU A 139 10.11 54.10 6.88
N ASP A 140 11.25 53.42 6.68
CA ASP A 140 12.05 52.50 7.52
C ASP A 140 11.63 51.05 7.91
N GLU A 141 12.49 50.13 7.43
CA GLU A 141 13.12 48.95 8.07
C GLU A 141 12.49 48.29 9.32
N SER A 142 12.19 46.99 9.22
CA SER A 142 12.79 45.90 10.02
C SER A 142 11.86 44.70 10.30
N GLY A 143 12.43 43.48 10.25
CA GLY A 143 12.04 42.35 11.09
C GLY A 143 10.80 41.52 10.75
N SER A 144 11.01 40.27 10.30
CA SER A 144 10.04 39.19 10.50
C SER A 144 10.75 37.83 10.52
N GLU A 145 11.21 37.44 11.71
CA GLU A 145 11.66 36.08 12.03
C GLU A 145 10.46 35.11 12.08
N SER A 146 10.67 33.84 11.74
CA SER A 146 9.89 32.66 12.18
C SER A 146 10.62 31.43 11.62
N GLU A 147 11.66 30.95 12.31
CA GLU A 147 11.53 29.81 13.23
C GLU A 147 11.06 28.53 12.52
N ASP A 148 12.04 27.69 12.15
CA ASP A 148 11.89 26.26 11.88
C ASP A 148 13.02 25.59 12.68
N ASP A 149 12.65 24.68 13.60
CA ASP A 149 13.49 24.13 14.67
C ASP A 149 13.58 22.61 14.49
N ASP A 150 14.79 22.07 14.34
CA ASP A 150 15.08 20.62 14.35
C ASP A 150 16.59 20.40 14.57
N ASP A 151 16.97 20.15 15.82
CA ASP A 151 18.24 19.53 16.22
C ASP A 151 18.38 18.14 15.55
N ASP A 152 19.59 17.78 15.10
CA ASP A 152 20.31 16.64 15.72
C ASP A 152 21.79 16.55 15.29
N ASP A 153 22.58 16.10 16.27
CA ASP A 153 24.05 16.06 16.39
C ASP A 153 24.93 15.68 15.18
N ASP A 154 26.14 16.26 15.24
CA ASP A 154 27.34 15.92 14.48
C ASP A 154 28.09 14.74 15.16
N ASP A 155 28.71 13.86 14.38
CA ASP A 155 29.75 12.94 14.88
C ASP A 155 30.64 12.50 13.70
N GLU A 156 31.92 12.86 13.77
CA GLU A 156 32.92 12.68 12.71
C GLU A 156 33.60 11.28 12.74
N ASP A 157 34.74 11.15 12.05
CA ASP A 157 35.65 10.00 11.92
C ASP A 157 35.17 8.78 11.08
N GLY A 158 35.90 8.33 10.06
CA GLY A 158 37.13 8.86 9.46
C GLY A 158 37.81 7.83 8.54
N GLU A 159 38.21 8.28 7.33
CA GLU A 159 39.37 7.84 6.50
C GLU A 159 39.68 6.33 6.23
N SER A 160 40.21 5.86 5.10
CA SER A 160 40.49 6.33 3.71
C SER A 160 40.91 5.06 2.88
N ASP A 161 41.25 5.00 1.58
CA ASP A 161 41.33 5.92 0.42
C ASP A 161 41.18 5.10 -0.91
N ALA A 162 41.24 5.77 -2.07
CA ALA A 162 41.88 5.39 -3.35
C ALA A 162 41.42 4.09 -4.12
N GLU A 163 41.16 4.06 -5.44
CA GLU A 163 41.36 5.04 -6.53
C GLU A 163 40.20 5.14 -7.56
N GLN A 164 39.80 6.39 -7.82
CA GLN A 164 39.54 7.04 -9.12
C GLN A 164 38.94 6.27 -10.33
N GLN A 165 37.73 6.69 -10.74
CA GLN A 165 37.51 7.19 -12.11
C GLN A 165 36.42 8.28 -12.15
N SER A 166 36.65 9.34 -12.94
CA SER A 166 35.97 10.63 -12.79
C SER A 166 34.65 10.77 -13.56
N THR A 167 33.58 11.16 -12.87
CA THR A 167 32.45 11.90 -13.47
C THR A 167 31.97 12.98 -12.49
N LYS A 168 31.69 14.18 -13.01
CA LYS A 168 31.31 15.35 -12.18
C LYS A 168 29.90 15.17 -11.61
N GLY A 169 29.79 14.99 -10.30
CA GLY A 169 28.52 14.96 -9.57
C GLY A 169 28.32 16.20 -8.71
N GLY A 170 27.27 16.97 -8.97
CA GLY A 170 26.80 18.00 -8.05
C GLY A 170 26.15 17.37 -6.80
N LEU A 171 26.23 18.09 -5.68
CA LEU A 171 25.77 17.68 -4.36
C LEU A 171 24.35 17.08 -4.38
N ARG A 172 24.19 15.88 -3.81
CA ARG A 172 22.89 15.23 -3.62
C ARG A 172 22.49 15.29 -2.14
N GLY A 173 21.60 16.22 -1.80
CA GLY A 173 20.82 16.13 -0.56
C GLY A 173 19.98 14.84 -0.51
N LYS A 174 19.64 14.41 0.71
CA LYS A 174 18.86 13.20 1.01
C LYS A 174 17.43 13.31 0.47
N MET A 175 17.21 13.05 -0.82
CA MET A 175 15.86 12.99 -1.39
C MET A 175 15.14 11.73 -0.91
N SER A 176 14.11 11.95 -0.11
CA SER A 176 13.11 10.93 0.26
C SER A 176 12.46 10.31 -0.98
N ALA A 177 11.90 9.11 -0.82
CA ALA A 177 11.34 8.31 -1.92
C ALA A 177 9.97 8.84 -2.42
N VAL A 178 9.96 10.06 -2.96
CA VAL A 178 8.80 10.68 -3.60
C VAL A 178 8.82 10.36 -5.11
N PRO A 179 7.80 9.67 -5.66
CA PRO A 179 7.69 9.45 -7.10
C PRO A 179 7.48 10.78 -7.84
N LYS A 180 8.35 11.07 -8.81
CA LYS A 180 8.26 12.27 -9.64
C LYS A 180 7.15 12.11 -10.69
N PHE A 181 5.99 12.71 -10.44
CA PHE A 181 4.82 12.63 -11.34
C PHE A 181 4.85 13.56 -12.57
N SER A 182 5.95 14.29 -12.80
CA SER A 182 6.17 15.13 -14.00
C SER A 182 6.08 14.38 -15.34
N ASN A 183 5.98 13.03 -15.32
CA ASN A 183 5.88 12.18 -16.49
C ASN A 183 4.45 11.69 -16.76
N LEU A 184 3.43 12.16 -16.03
CA LEU A 184 2.02 11.73 -16.20
C LEU A 184 1.18 12.71 -17.04
N VAL A 185 1.71 13.89 -17.37
CA VAL A 185 1.11 14.80 -18.34
C VAL A 185 1.64 14.45 -19.73
N ASP A 186 0.94 13.58 -20.46
CA ASP A 186 1.21 13.31 -21.89
C ASP A 186 0.58 14.44 -22.73
N ASP A 187 1.05 15.67 -22.51
CA ASP A 187 0.65 16.82 -23.31
C ASP A 187 1.29 16.68 -24.70
N VAL A 188 0.46 16.54 -25.73
CA VAL A 188 0.88 16.37 -27.12
C VAL A 188 1.24 17.75 -27.71
N THR A 189 2.12 18.46 -27.03
CA THR A 189 2.81 19.65 -27.55
C THR A 189 4.30 19.34 -27.62
N ALA A 190 4.77 18.98 -28.82
CA ALA A 190 6.16 18.63 -29.05
C ALA A 190 7.08 19.86 -28.94
N ARG A 191 7.44 20.25 -27.71
CA ARG A 191 8.58 21.14 -27.47
C ARG A 191 9.87 20.37 -27.79
N PRO A 192 10.61 20.72 -28.87
CA PRO A 192 11.89 20.09 -29.12
C PRO A 192 12.84 20.48 -27.98
N ALA A 193 13.40 19.50 -27.29
CA ALA A 193 14.45 19.74 -26.31
C ALA A 193 15.68 20.33 -27.01
N GLN A 194 15.83 21.66 -26.95
CA GLN A 194 17.04 22.34 -27.38
C GLN A 194 18.19 21.85 -26.49
N ARG A 195 19.08 21.07 -27.10
CA ARG A 195 20.41 20.79 -26.59
C ARG A 195 21.39 21.51 -27.51
N ASP A 196 22.17 22.42 -26.97
CA ASP A 196 23.16 23.17 -27.74
C ASP A 196 24.15 22.22 -28.44
N GLY A 197 24.43 22.51 -29.72
CA GLY A 197 25.51 21.86 -30.48
C GLY A 197 25.14 20.65 -31.35
N ALA A 198 23.95 20.58 -31.95
CA ALA A 198 23.62 19.58 -32.99
C ALA A 198 23.18 20.25 -34.32
N PRO A 199 23.58 19.71 -35.49
CA PRO A 199 23.15 20.25 -36.78
C PRO A 199 21.65 20.05 -37.01
N SER A 200 20.97 21.12 -37.42
CA SER A 200 19.53 21.13 -37.69
C SER A 200 19.16 20.29 -38.92
N GLY A 201 18.06 19.53 -38.83
CA GLY A 201 17.40 18.90 -39.99
C GLY A 201 17.18 17.38 -39.90
N VAL A 202 17.91 16.64 -39.06
CA VAL A 202 17.71 15.18 -38.93
C VAL A 202 16.77 14.86 -37.77
N TYR A 203 15.53 14.49 -38.09
CA TYR A 203 14.57 13.99 -37.10
C TYR A 203 15.13 12.77 -36.37
N ARG A 204 15.27 12.87 -35.05
CA ARG A 204 15.63 11.75 -34.17
C ARG A 204 14.42 11.40 -33.29
N PRO A 205 13.87 10.18 -33.38
CA PRO A 205 12.79 9.75 -32.50
C PRO A 205 13.18 9.90 -31.02
N PRO A 206 12.24 10.29 -30.14
CA PRO A 206 12.50 10.43 -28.72
C PRO A 206 12.88 9.06 -28.13
N LYS A 207 14.07 8.99 -27.51
CA LYS A 207 14.50 7.81 -26.75
C LYS A 207 13.79 7.79 -25.41
N ARG A 208 12.55 7.27 -25.38
CA ARG A 208 11.83 6.95 -24.15
C ARG A 208 12.47 5.71 -23.52
N ASP A 209 12.87 5.79 -22.25
CA ASP A 209 13.28 4.62 -21.47
C ASP A 209 12.09 3.66 -21.32
N ARG A 210 12.37 2.36 -21.22
CA ARG A 210 11.33 1.33 -21.17
C ARG A 210 10.55 1.43 -19.85
N GLN A 211 9.35 2.01 -19.89
CA GLN A 211 8.39 1.88 -18.80
C GLN A 211 8.02 0.41 -18.63
N VAL A 212 8.24 -0.11 -17.42
CA VAL A 212 7.75 -1.42 -17.00
C VAL A 212 6.28 -1.23 -16.63
N MET A 213 5.39 -2.01 -17.24
CA MET A 213 3.97 -2.02 -16.87
C MET A 213 3.80 -2.48 -15.42
N ASP A 214 3.15 -1.67 -14.58
CA ASP A 214 2.70 -2.09 -13.25
C ASP A 214 1.57 -3.12 -13.41
N THR A 215 1.92 -4.40 -13.34
CA THR A 215 0.98 -5.52 -13.51
C THR A 215 0.07 -5.71 -12.28
N GLY A 216 -0.85 -4.75 -12.05
CA GLY A 216 -2.13 -4.87 -11.33
C GLY A 216 -2.14 -5.27 -9.85
N LEU A 217 -1.08 -5.88 -9.37
CA LEU A 217 -0.91 -6.39 -8.02
C LEU A 217 0.17 -5.54 -7.36
N ARG A 218 -0.27 -4.57 -6.54
CA ARG A 218 0.55 -4.17 -5.41
C ARG A 218 0.83 -5.45 -4.64
N LYS A 219 2.04 -6.00 -4.78
CA LYS A 219 2.52 -7.04 -3.88
C LYS A 219 2.48 -6.42 -2.49
N GLU A 220 1.42 -6.74 -1.75
CA GLU A 220 1.41 -6.67 -0.31
C GLU A 220 2.78 -7.15 0.15
N LYS A 221 3.41 -6.36 1.02
CA LYS A 221 4.85 -6.42 1.29
C LYS A 221 5.14 -7.73 2.00
N VAL A 222 5.24 -8.83 1.23
CA VAL A 222 5.17 -10.20 1.73
C VAL A 222 6.14 -10.28 2.88
N ASP A 223 5.59 -10.45 4.08
CA ASP A 223 6.38 -10.48 5.30
C ASP A 223 7.50 -11.47 5.05
N ARG A 224 8.73 -10.95 5.02
CA ARG A 224 9.90 -11.72 4.61
C ARG A 224 10.00 -12.87 5.58
N ARG A 225 9.49 -14.03 5.15
CA ARG A 225 9.36 -15.22 5.99
C ARG A 225 10.71 -15.41 6.68
N PRO A 226 10.75 -15.53 8.01
CA PRO A 226 12.01 -15.58 8.73
C PRO A 226 12.84 -16.70 8.12
N MET A 227 14.05 -16.36 7.65
CA MET A 227 14.89 -17.22 6.82
C MET A 227 15.11 -18.55 7.55
N LYS A 228 14.44 -19.61 7.06
CA LYS A 228 14.56 -20.97 7.60
C LYS A 228 16.02 -21.43 7.52
N SER A 229 16.51 -22.10 8.56
CA SER A 229 17.78 -22.81 8.49
C SER A 229 17.57 -24.14 7.78
N ARG A 230 18.24 -24.32 6.65
CA ARG A 230 18.14 -25.52 5.80
C ARG A 230 18.37 -26.83 6.57
N THR A 231 19.36 -26.86 7.46
CA THR A 231 19.68 -28.04 8.28
C THR A 231 18.59 -28.41 9.29
N MET A 232 17.89 -27.42 9.86
CA MET A 232 16.73 -27.70 10.73
C MET A 232 15.53 -28.18 9.92
N GLU A 233 15.36 -27.67 8.70
CA GLU A 233 14.31 -28.14 7.80
C GLU A 233 14.57 -29.58 7.36
N GLU A 234 15.80 -29.90 7.00
CA GLU A 234 16.27 -31.27 6.70
C GLU A 234 15.99 -32.22 7.88
N PHE A 235 16.50 -31.92 9.09
CA PHE A 235 16.23 -32.69 10.32
C PHE A 235 14.73 -32.85 10.63
N VAL A 236 13.92 -31.80 10.42
CA VAL A 236 12.47 -31.89 10.59
C VAL A 236 11.86 -32.83 9.54
N THR A 237 12.31 -32.81 8.29
CA THR A 237 11.78 -33.65 7.21
C THR A 237 12.22 -35.11 7.26
N SER A 238 13.44 -35.41 7.71
CA SER A 238 13.99 -36.77 7.72
C SER A 238 13.83 -37.50 9.06
N GLU A 239 13.97 -36.81 10.19
CA GLU A 239 14.03 -37.45 11.52
C GLU A 239 12.78 -37.22 12.37
N LEU A 240 12.19 -36.02 12.34
CA LEU A 240 11.00 -35.71 13.14
C LEU A 240 9.67 -36.00 12.43
N SER A 241 9.64 -35.89 11.11
CA SER A 241 8.44 -36.10 10.30
C SER A 241 8.25 -37.58 9.98
N THR A 242 7.08 -38.11 10.33
CA THR A 242 6.66 -39.47 9.92
C THR A 242 6.08 -39.51 8.50
N ALA A 243 5.98 -38.38 7.81
CA ALA A 243 5.50 -38.33 6.43
C ALA A 243 6.60 -38.80 5.45
N PRO A 244 6.29 -39.70 4.49
CA PRO A 244 7.26 -40.17 3.52
C PRO A 244 7.68 -39.05 2.56
N MET A 245 8.99 -38.87 2.37
CA MET A 245 9.55 -37.92 1.41
C MET A 245 9.61 -38.51 0.00
N ALA A 246 9.34 -37.68 -1.01
CA ALA A 246 9.35 -38.10 -2.41
C ALA A 246 10.77 -38.08 -2.99
N GLU A 247 11.46 -39.22 -2.94
CA GLU A 247 12.77 -39.37 -3.57
C GLU A 247 12.67 -39.52 -5.10
N PRO A 248 13.57 -38.88 -5.88
CA PRO A 248 13.61 -39.03 -7.32
C PRO A 248 14.22 -40.38 -7.74
N SER A 249 13.82 -40.89 -8.91
CA SER A 249 14.52 -42.03 -9.51
C SER A 249 16.00 -41.69 -9.77
N ILE A 250 16.90 -42.61 -9.41
CA ILE A 250 18.36 -42.44 -9.34
C ILE A 250 18.96 -41.82 -10.62
N GLY A 251 18.45 -42.20 -11.81
CA GLY A 251 18.95 -41.67 -13.08
C GLY A 251 18.54 -40.23 -13.40
N THR A 252 17.54 -39.67 -12.73
CA THR A 252 16.95 -38.35 -13.07
C THR A 252 17.69 -37.16 -12.45
N THR A 253 18.56 -37.42 -11.47
CA THR A 253 19.39 -36.40 -10.78
C THR A 253 20.68 -36.10 -11.54
N ILE A 254 21.11 -36.97 -12.46
CA ILE A 254 22.37 -36.85 -13.17
C ILE A 254 22.27 -35.82 -14.30
N VAL A 255 23.21 -34.87 -14.37
CA VAL A 255 23.26 -33.79 -15.35
C VAL A 255 24.56 -33.87 -16.15
N GLN A 256 24.49 -33.50 -17.45
CA GLN A 256 25.63 -33.46 -18.36
C GLN A 256 26.45 -34.77 -18.38
N GLY A 257 25.77 -35.92 -18.38
CA GLY A 257 26.41 -37.23 -18.51
C GLY A 257 27.32 -37.61 -17.32
N GLY A 258 26.97 -37.20 -16.10
CA GLY A 258 27.73 -37.52 -14.88
C GLY A 258 28.64 -36.40 -14.37
N ARG A 259 28.78 -35.28 -15.11
CA ARG A 259 29.63 -34.15 -14.70
C ARG A 259 29.12 -33.39 -13.46
N ARG A 260 27.81 -33.40 -13.20
CA ARG A 260 27.19 -32.76 -12.03
C ARG A 260 25.92 -33.52 -11.66
N MET A 261 25.57 -33.54 -10.37
CA MET A 261 24.31 -34.08 -9.87
C MET A 261 23.43 -32.93 -9.34
N LYS A 262 22.12 -33.02 -9.54
CA LYS A 262 21.14 -32.04 -9.04
C LYS A 262 20.93 -32.20 -7.54
N THR A 263 21.09 -31.11 -6.81
CA THR A 263 20.76 -31.02 -5.39
C THR A 263 19.25 -31.05 -5.16
N THR A 264 18.81 -31.12 -3.91
CA THR A 264 17.38 -30.94 -3.58
C THR A 264 16.88 -29.56 -4.00
N ALA A 265 17.62 -28.48 -3.71
CA ALA A 265 17.24 -27.13 -4.08
C ALA A 265 17.32 -26.85 -5.60
N ASP A 266 18.34 -27.37 -6.30
CA ASP A 266 18.42 -27.26 -7.77
C ASP A 266 17.24 -28.03 -8.44
N ARG A 267 16.73 -29.08 -7.81
CA ARG A 267 15.57 -29.88 -8.28
C ARG A 267 14.24 -29.17 -8.02
N GLU A 268 14.06 -28.57 -6.84
CA GLU A 268 12.91 -27.73 -6.51
C GLU A 268 12.80 -26.55 -7.49
N ALA A 269 13.89 -25.83 -7.75
CA ALA A 269 13.91 -24.72 -8.70
C ALA A 269 13.65 -25.14 -10.17
N GLU A 270 13.98 -26.38 -10.56
CA GLU A 270 13.59 -26.94 -11.86
C GLU A 270 12.11 -27.35 -11.89
N ALA A 271 11.58 -27.87 -10.79
CA ALA A 271 10.16 -28.18 -10.65
C ALA A 271 9.31 -26.91 -10.71
N GLU A 272 9.67 -25.85 -9.97
CA GLU A 272 9.01 -24.53 -10.04
C GLU A 272 9.06 -23.94 -11.46
N ARG A 273 10.20 -24.07 -12.16
CA ARG A 273 10.30 -23.63 -13.57
C ARG A 273 9.36 -24.42 -14.46
N ARG A 274 9.29 -25.75 -14.28
CA ARG A 274 8.42 -26.62 -15.09
C ARG A 274 6.94 -26.35 -14.80
N GLU A 275 6.57 -26.22 -13.53
CA GLU A 275 5.21 -25.86 -13.11
C GLU A 275 4.80 -24.54 -13.76
N TYR A 276 5.65 -23.51 -13.75
CA TYR A 276 5.38 -22.26 -14.45
C TYR A 276 5.23 -22.44 -15.98
N GLU A 277 6.09 -23.24 -16.61
CA GLU A 277 5.97 -23.53 -18.06
C GLU A 277 4.69 -24.30 -18.40
N GLU A 278 4.20 -25.15 -17.48
CA GLU A 278 2.97 -25.92 -17.61
C GLU A 278 1.71 -25.08 -17.30
N THR A 279 1.71 -24.22 -16.27
CA THR A 279 0.58 -23.35 -15.94
C THR A 279 0.38 -22.24 -16.98
N ASN A 280 1.48 -21.71 -17.52
CA ASN A 280 1.44 -20.60 -18.46
C ASN A 280 1.57 -21.04 -19.93
N TYR A 281 1.77 -22.34 -20.18
CA TYR A 281 1.95 -22.94 -21.51
C TYR A 281 3.02 -22.27 -22.39
N THR A 282 4.02 -21.64 -21.76
CA THR A 282 5.08 -20.87 -22.42
C THR A 282 6.44 -21.24 -21.86
N ARG A 283 7.36 -21.67 -22.73
CA ARG A 283 8.74 -22.04 -22.33
C ARG A 283 9.56 -20.81 -21.95
N LEU A 284 10.33 -20.91 -20.86
CA LEU A 284 11.25 -19.84 -20.50
C LEU A 284 12.45 -19.81 -21.46
N PRO A 285 12.99 -18.62 -21.77
CA PRO A 285 14.27 -18.52 -22.45
C PRO A 285 15.38 -19.11 -21.56
N LYS A 286 16.40 -19.71 -22.19
CA LYS A 286 17.60 -20.17 -21.48
C LYS A 286 18.24 -19.01 -20.73
N GLU A 287 18.72 -19.28 -19.51
CA GLU A 287 19.31 -18.30 -18.60
C GLU A 287 20.27 -17.31 -19.29
N SER A 288 20.05 -16.01 -19.02
CA SER A 288 20.81 -14.93 -19.63
C SER A 288 22.29 -15.00 -19.23
N LYS A 289 23.17 -14.37 -20.02
CA LYS A 289 24.58 -14.18 -19.64
C LYS A 289 24.71 -13.48 -18.28
N LYS A 290 23.78 -12.57 -17.94
CA LYS A 290 23.71 -11.91 -16.63
C LYS A 290 23.37 -12.89 -15.51
N ASP A 291 22.37 -13.75 -15.71
CA ASP A 291 21.90 -14.69 -14.69
C ASP A 291 22.92 -15.81 -14.45
N LYS A 292 23.53 -16.31 -15.52
CA LYS A 292 24.67 -17.25 -15.45
C LYS A 292 25.86 -16.65 -14.71
N ALA A 293 26.21 -15.39 -14.97
CA ALA A 293 27.27 -14.71 -14.24
C ALA A 293 26.91 -14.51 -12.76
N LYS A 294 25.63 -14.23 -12.45
CA LYS A 294 25.14 -14.14 -11.07
C LYS A 294 25.18 -15.51 -10.36
N LYS A 295 24.70 -16.59 -10.99
CA LYS A 295 24.76 -17.95 -10.44
C LYS A 295 26.21 -18.40 -10.25
N ALA A 296 27.10 -18.17 -11.22
CA ALA A 296 28.52 -18.47 -11.07
C ALA A 296 29.20 -17.66 -9.95
N ARG A 297 28.83 -16.39 -9.76
CA ARG A 297 29.29 -15.58 -8.62
C ARG A 297 28.71 -16.08 -7.29
N GLN A 298 27.47 -16.55 -7.26
CA GLN A 298 26.87 -17.12 -6.06
C GLN A 298 27.51 -18.47 -5.70
N ASP A 299 27.57 -19.41 -6.64
CA ASP A 299 28.24 -20.71 -6.51
C ASP A 299 29.71 -20.51 -6.07
N GLY A 300 30.43 -19.54 -6.64
CA GLY A 300 31.84 -19.26 -6.31
C GLY A 300 32.12 -18.38 -5.09
N SER A 301 31.16 -17.54 -4.65
CA SER A 301 31.27 -16.72 -3.43
C SER A 301 30.77 -17.46 -2.20
N SER A 302 29.84 -18.41 -2.38
CA SER A 302 29.44 -19.31 -1.31
C SER A 302 30.51 -20.37 -1.12
N ARG A 303 30.90 -20.65 0.13
CA ARG A 303 31.74 -21.82 0.48
C ARG A 303 30.95 -23.14 0.43
N ARG A 304 29.87 -23.19 -0.36
CA ARG A 304 28.98 -24.34 -0.47
C ARG A 304 29.59 -25.32 -1.46
N MET A 305 29.97 -26.50 -0.98
CA MET A 305 30.52 -27.55 -1.82
C MET A 305 29.41 -28.51 -2.24
N GLN A 306 29.47 -28.97 -3.49
CA GLN A 306 28.51 -29.93 -4.03
C GLN A 306 29.17 -31.29 -4.20
N PHE A 307 28.75 -32.28 -3.43
CA PHE A 307 29.31 -33.63 -3.44
C PHE A 307 28.19 -34.68 -3.36
N GLY A 308 28.29 -35.79 -4.10
CA GLY A 308 27.31 -36.88 -4.06
C GLY A 308 25.88 -36.59 -4.58
N GLY A 309 25.52 -35.32 -4.79
CA GLY A 309 24.12 -34.89 -4.96
C GLY A 309 23.58 -34.13 -3.74
N GLU A 310 24.35 -34.10 -2.66
CA GLU A 310 24.11 -33.41 -1.40
C GLU A 310 24.90 -32.10 -1.32
N GLU A 311 24.41 -31.16 -0.50
CA GLU A 311 25.01 -29.84 -0.35
C GLU A 311 25.77 -29.74 0.97
N TRP A 312 27.07 -29.54 0.90
CA TRP A 312 27.92 -29.34 2.07
C TRP A 312 28.08 -27.84 2.29
N HIS A 313 27.58 -27.36 3.44
CA HIS A 313 27.61 -25.95 3.83
C HIS A 313 28.71 -25.71 4.87
N ASP A 314 29.32 -24.53 4.84
CA ASP A 314 30.26 -24.11 5.89
C ASP A 314 29.50 -23.87 7.21
N LEU A 315 30.04 -24.37 8.33
CA LEU A 315 29.35 -24.38 9.61
C LEU A 315 29.17 -22.97 10.20
N GLY A 316 30.02 -22.01 9.81
CA GLY A 316 30.03 -20.66 10.40
C GLY A 316 28.68 -19.93 10.36
N GLU A 317 28.10 -19.71 9.18
CA GLU A 317 26.87 -18.92 9.04
C GLU A 317 25.59 -19.74 9.36
N GLY A 318 25.66 -21.07 9.18
CA GLY A 318 24.55 -21.98 9.45
C GLY A 318 24.28 -22.13 10.95
N VAL A 319 25.32 -22.38 11.75
CA VAL A 319 25.18 -22.67 13.18
C VAL A 319 24.71 -21.46 13.97
N ASP A 320 25.24 -20.26 13.71
CA ASP A 320 24.77 -18.99 14.29
C ASP A 320 23.27 -18.76 14.08
N ARG A 321 22.74 -19.19 12.93
CA ARG A 321 21.32 -19.07 12.58
C ARG A 321 20.48 -20.10 13.32
N ILE A 322 20.96 -21.33 13.47
CA ILE A 322 20.31 -22.37 14.31
C ILE A 322 20.27 -21.89 15.76
N ASP A 323 21.37 -21.38 16.29
CA ASP A 323 21.45 -20.84 17.65
C ASP A 323 20.47 -19.68 17.83
N ARG A 324 20.38 -18.71 16.91
CA ARG A 324 19.37 -17.63 16.96
C ARG A 324 17.92 -18.10 16.83
N LEU A 325 17.64 -19.19 16.11
CA LEU A 325 16.29 -19.75 15.93
C LEU A 325 15.86 -20.67 17.09
N THR A 326 16.82 -21.38 17.71
CA THR A 326 16.60 -22.28 18.85
C THR A 326 16.68 -21.54 20.19
N LYS A 327 17.45 -20.44 20.27
CA LYS A 327 17.36 -19.47 21.35
C LYS A 327 15.91 -19.01 21.48
N ARG A 328 15.38 -19.28 22.67
CA ARG A 328 14.02 -18.95 23.06
C ARG A 328 13.78 -17.47 22.79
N LYS A 329 12.63 -17.13 22.18
CA LYS A 329 12.23 -15.75 21.89
C LYS A 329 12.12 -14.94 23.20
N ASP A 330 13.24 -14.41 23.66
CA ASP A 330 13.30 -13.40 24.70
C ASP A 330 12.76 -12.12 24.09
N GLY A 331 11.46 -11.91 24.31
CA GLY A 331 10.76 -10.73 23.82
C GLY A 331 11.41 -9.46 24.36
N GLY A 332 11.24 -8.37 23.63
CA GLY A 332 11.77 -7.06 24.01
C GLY A 332 11.33 -6.59 25.40
N ARG A 333 12.02 -5.54 25.86
CA ARG A 333 11.89 -4.85 27.16
C ARG A 333 10.45 -4.89 27.70
N GLY A 334 10.24 -5.71 28.74
CA GLY A 334 8.91 -5.99 29.32
C GLY A 334 8.48 -7.46 29.28
N ALA A 335 9.17 -8.31 28.49
CA ALA A 335 8.83 -9.73 28.39
C ALA A 335 8.98 -10.52 29.70
N ASN A 336 9.79 -10.10 30.67
CA ASN A 336 10.11 -10.91 31.85
C ASN A 336 8.89 -11.37 32.67
N VAL A 337 7.91 -10.48 32.88
CA VAL A 337 6.69 -10.82 33.67
C VAL A 337 5.73 -11.70 32.88
N ARG A 338 5.47 -11.37 31.60
CA ARG A 338 4.63 -12.20 30.71
C ARG A 338 5.27 -13.56 30.46
N ALA A 339 6.58 -13.61 30.24
CA ALA A 339 7.34 -14.83 30.09
C ALA A 339 7.39 -15.64 31.39
N MET A 340 7.39 -15.03 32.59
CA MET A 340 7.21 -15.78 33.85
C MET A 340 5.82 -16.40 33.95
N LEU A 341 4.76 -15.64 33.62
CA LEU A 341 3.39 -16.15 33.61
C LEU A 341 3.21 -17.28 32.57
N ASP A 342 3.75 -17.12 31.37
CA ASP A 342 3.70 -18.13 30.31
C ASP A 342 4.61 -19.33 30.61
N LYS A 343 5.77 -19.13 31.27
CA LYS A 343 6.60 -20.22 31.81
C LYS A 343 5.86 -20.99 32.90
N SER A 344 5.07 -20.31 33.75
CA SER A 344 4.22 -20.95 34.77
C SER A 344 3.08 -21.74 34.13
N ARG A 345 2.33 -21.14 33.19
CA ARG A 345 1.23 -21.80 32.47
C ARG A 345 1.70 -22.98 31.61
N LYS A 346 2.86 -22.89 30.96
CA LYS A 346 3.48 -23.99 30.20
C LYS A 346 4.16 -25.06 31.08
N ARG A 347 4.34 -24.80 32.38
CA ARG A 347 4.75 -25.78 33.40
C ARG A 347 3.52 -26.23 34.23
N GLY A 348 2.32 -26.14 33.66
CA GLY A 348 1.07 -26.39 34.37
C GLY A 348 0.84 -27.86 34.70
N ARG A 349 0.88 -28.18 36.00
CA ARG A 349 0.16 -29.28 36.69
C ARG A 349 0.56 -30.74 36.40
N ASP A 350 1.56 -31.04 35.57
CA ASP A 350 2.18 -32.38 35.49
C ASP A 350 3.57 -32.45 36.16
N THR A 351 3.73 -31.76 37.30
CA THR A 351 4.76 -32.11 38.27
C THR A 351 4.22 -33.22 39.16
N THR A 352 4.33 -34.47 38.70
CA THR A 352 4.36 -35.62 39.61
C THR A 352 5.44 -35.38 40.67
N ASP A 353 5.14 -35.75 41.91
CA ASP A 353 5.91 -35.42 43.11
C ASP A 353 7.40 -35.81 42.93
N GLY A 354 8.25 -34.80 42.77
CA GLY A 354 9.69 -34.92 42.51
C GLY A 354 10.48 -34.28 43.66
N PRO A 355 11.65 -34.84 44.03
CA PRO A 355 12.18 -34.69 45.37
C PRO A 355 12.49 -33.25 45.76
N ARG A 356 11.94 -32.86 46.92
CA ARG A 356 12.13 -31.57 47.60
C ARG A 356 13.58 -31.09 47.55
N GLY A 357 13.81 -29.96 46.88
CA GLY A 357 15.12 -29.29 46.86
C GLY A 357 15.05 -27.85 46.35
N SER A 358 15.40 -26.90 47.23
CA SER A 358 15.72 -25.49 46.92
C SER A 358 14.72 -24.67 46.07
N GLY A 359 13.85 -23.91 46.74
CA GLY A 359 13.02 -22.87 46.13
C GLY A 359 12.50 -21.91 47.20
N HIS A 360 13.11 -20.72 47.33
CA HIS A 360 12.87 -19.81 48.46
C HIS A 360 11.41 -19.35 48.62
N GLU A 361 10.79 -19.77 49.74
CA GLU A 361 10.04 -18.94 50.71
C GLU A 361 9.19 -17.76 50.19
N MET A 362 8.47 -17.93 49.08
CA MET A 362 7.52 -16.92 48.60
C MET A 362 6.32 -16.78 49.58
N GLY A 363 5.99 -17.85 50.31
CA GLY A 363 4.89 -17.90 51.29
C GLY A 363 5.24 -17.37 52.68
N ASP A 364 6.49 -17.52 53.14
CA ASP A 364 6.85 -17.23 54.53
C ASP A 364 6.82 -15.74 54.87
N ARG A 365 7.00 -14.88 53.87
CA ARG A 365 6.81 -13.42 54.02
C ARG A 365 5.35 -13.06 54.26
N PHE A 366 4.41 -13.76 53.61
CA PHE A 366 2.98 -13.59 53.84
C PHE A 366 2.60 -14.12 55.23
N ASN A 367 3.05 -15.32 55.61
CA ASN A 367 2.78 -15.92 56.91
C ASN A 367 3.35 -15.09 58.08
N LYS A 368 4.58 -14.55 57.93
CA LYS A 368 5.17 -13.62 58.92
C LYS A 368 4.35 -12.33 59.05
N LYS A 369 3.85 -11.77 57.95
CA LYS A 369 3.02 -10.55 57.96
C LYS A 369 1.62 -10.81 58.54
N ALA A 370 0.99 -11.93 58.21
CA ALA A 370 -0.29 -12.36 58.77
C ALA A 370 -0.18 -12.54 60.30
N LYS A 371 0.83 -13.28 60.77
CA LYS A 371 1.10 -13.47 62.21
C LYS A 371 1.37 -12.16 62.95
N MET A 372 2.06 -11.21 62.32
CA MET A 372 2.32 -9.90 62.93
C MET A 372 1.08 -8.99 62.98
N LEU A 373 0.15 -9.17 62.04
CA LEU A 373 -1.13 -8.45 62.01
C LEU A 373 -2.12 -9.05 63.04
N GLU A 374 -2.15 -10.37 63.17
CA GLU A 374 -2.91 -11.11 64.19
C GLU A 374 -2.41 -10.84 65.61
N ALA A 375 -1.09 -10.74 65.81
CA ALA A 375 -0.48 -10.51 67.13
C ALA A 375 -0.79 -9.13 67.75
N GLY A 376 -1.26 -8.16 66.95
CA GLY A 376 -1.65 -6.83 67.41
C GLY A 376 -0.50 -5.96 67.95
N ARG A 377 -0.80 -4.68 68.23
CA ARG A 377 0.16 -3.74 68.83
C ARG A 377 0.21 -3.95 70.34
N LYS A 378 1.23 -4.67 70.81
CA LYS A 378 1.31 -5.17 72.20
C LYS A 378 1.58 -4.13 73.30
N ASP A 379 1.96 -2.91 72.94
CA ASP A 379 2.14 -1.80 73.88
C ASP A 379 1.49 -0.52 73.35
N ARG A 380 0.72 0.14 74.22
CA ARG A 380 0.37 1.56 74.10
C ARG A 380 1.25 2.30 75.08
N GLY A 381 2.18 3.12 74.56
CA GLY A 381 3.20 3.79 75.36
C GLY A 381 2.63 4.48 76.59
N LYS A 382 3.28 4.28 77.75
CA LYS A 382 2.90 4.94 79.00
C LYS A 382 3.05 6.44 78.84
N ASN A 383 1.99 7.19 79.14
CA ASN A 383 2.09 8.64 79.33
C ASN A 383 2.96 8.95 80.56
N ARG A 384 4.19 9.43 80.33
CA ARG A 384 4.94 10.30 81.22
C ARG A 384 6.10 10.95 80.48
#